data_AF-I3TLY5-F1
#
_entry.id   AF-I3TLY5-F1
#
_cell.length_a   1.000
_cell.length_b   1.000
_cell.length_c   1.000
_cell.angle_alpha   90.00
_cell.angle_beta   90.00
_cell.angle_gamma   90.00
#
_symmetry.space_group_name_H-M   'P 1'
#
loop_
_entity.id
_entity.type
_entity.pdbx_description
1 polymer ?
#
loop_
_entity_poly.entity_id
_entity_poly.type
_entity_poly.pdbx_seq_one_letter_code
_entity_poly.pdbx_strand_id
1 'polypeptide(L)' 'MLDRLARDYGLPRLALTAVGGSAPGWAAMGFRARDVAPGSALAVKLASYEADARYMTREPDTHG' A
#
# COMPACT_ATOMS: atom_id res chain seq x y z
N MET A 1 9.88 -2.11 -12.39
CA MET A 1 9.62 -0.71 -12.78
C MET A 1 9.37 0.18 -11.56
N LEU A 2 8.41 -0.16 -10.68
CA LEU A 2 8.13 0.62 -9.46
C LEU A 2 9.30 0.67 -8.46
N ASP A 3 10.02 -0.43 -8.25
CA ASP A 3 11.18 -0.43 -7.33
C ASP A 3 12.34 0.42 -7.85
N ARG A 4 12.56 0.42 -9.16
CA ARG A 4 13.53 1.31 -9.79
C ARG A 4 13.15 2.77 -9.58
N LEU A 5 11.89 3.12 -9.83
CA LEU A 5 11.40 4.48 -9.62
C LEU A 5 11.53 4.89 -8.13
N ALA A 6 11.14 4.03 -7.20
CA ALA A 6 11.29 4.31 -5.78
C ALA A 6 12.75 4.56 -5.38
N ARG A 7 13.70 3.78 -5.92
CA ARG A 7 15.13 4.00 -5.71
C ARG A 7 15.62 5.31 -6.32
N ASP A 8 15.27 5.59 -7.57
CA ASP A 8 15.68 6.79 -8.30
C ASP A 8 15.23 8.08 -7.57
N TYR A 9 14.11 8.01 -6.84
CA TYR A 9 13.57 9.12 -6.04
C TYR A 9 13.83 8.99 -4.53
N GLY A 10 14.63 8.01 -4.08
CA GLY A 10 14.96 7.82 -2.66
C GLY A 10 13.75 7.54 -1.76
N LEU A 11 12.66 7.00 -2.31
CA LEU A 11 11.44 6.71 -1.57
C LEU A 11 11.64 5.45 -0.72
N PRO A 12 11.46 5.53 0.61
CA PRO A 12 11.73 4.41 1.51
C PRO A 12 10.69 3.29 1.41
N ARG A 13 9.58 3.52 0.70
CA ARG A 13 8.40 2.66 0.72
C ARG A 13 7.52 2.88 -0.49
N LEU A 14 7.00 1.77 -1.02
CA LEU A 14 5.88 1.75 -1.95
C LEU A 14 4.58 1.60 -1.16
N ALA A 15 3.55 2.35 -1.53
CA ALA A 15 2.26 2.35 -0.87
C ALA A 15 1.11 2.34 -1.89
N LEU A 16 0.01 1.68 -1.55
CA LEU A 16 -1.19 1.61 -2.35
C LEU A 16 -2.44 1.46 -1.47
N THR A 17 -3.59 1.74 -2.05
CA THR A 17 -4.90 1.38 -1.50
C THR A 17 -5.47 0.26 -2.34
N ALA A 18 -5.57 -0.94 -1.77
CA ALA A 18 -6.25 -2.06 -2.40
C ALA A 18 -7.76 -1.89 -2.20
N VAL A 19 -8.54 -1.99 -3.28
CA VAL A 19 -10.00 -1.91 -3.29
C VAL A 19 -10.57 -3.08 -4.10
N GLY A 20 -11.87 -3.39 -3.94
CA GLY A 20 -12.56 -4.37 -4.80
C GLY A 20 -11.93 -5.76 -4.75
N GLY A 21 -11.59 -6.23 -3.55
CA GLY A 21 -11.04 -7.56 -3.31
C GLY A 21 -9.59 -7.77 -3.76
N SER A 22 -8.88 -6.72 -4.19
CA SER A 22 -7.52 -6.84 -4.73
C SER A 22 -6.43 -7.09 -3.67
N ALA A 23 -6.74 -6.98 -2.38
CA ALA A 23 -5.77 -7.10 -1.29
C ALA A 23 -4.95 -8.42 -1.29
N PRO A 24 -5.53 -9.62 -1.54
CA PRO A 24 -4.76 -10.87 -1.60
C PRO A 24 -3.71 -10.90 -2.71
N GLY A 25 -4.01 -10.30 -3.88
CA GLY A 25 -3.05 -10.20 -4.99
C GLY A 25 -1.85 -9.33 -4.62
N TRP A 26 -2.08 -8.21 -3.94
CA TRP A 26 -1.01 -7.35 -3.44
C TRP A 26 -0.19 -8.00 -2.32
N ALA A 27 -0.83 -8.80 -1.47
CA ALA A 27 -0.15 -9.58 -0.45
C ALA A 27 0.85 -10.57 -1.06
N ALA A 28 0.50 -11.24 -2.16
CA ALA A 28 1.41 -12.12 -2.89
C ALA A 28 2.63 -11.38 -3.49
N MET A 29 2.50 -10.08 -3.78
CA MET A 29 3.59 -9.21 -4.23
C MET A 29 4.41 -8.58 -3.07
N GLY A 30 4.18 -9.02 -1.84
CA GLY A 30 4.92 -8.58 -0.66
C GLY A 30 4.37 -7.31 0.01
N PHE A 31 3.24 -6.76 -0.46
CA PHE A 31 2.58 -5.66 0.24
C PHE A 31 1.90 -6.18 1.52
N ARG A 32 2.07 -5.43 2.61
CA ARG A 32 1.45 -5.72 3.90
C ARG A 32 0.44 -4.64 4.22
N ALA A 33 -0.76 -5.06 4.63
CA ALA A 33 -1.76 -4.14 5.17
C ALA A 33 -1.17 -3.42 6.39
N ARG A 34 -1.46 -2.13 6.50
CA ARG A 34 -1.07 -1.32 7.65
C ARG A 34 -2.31 -0.91 8.41
N ASP A 35 -2.25 -1.07 9.72
CA ASP A 35 -3.27 -0.53 10.60
C ASP A 35 -3.29 0.99 10.47
N VAL A 36 -4.48 1.52 10.23
CA VAL A 36 -4.70 2.96 10.12
C VAL A 36 -5.44 3.40 11.36
N ALA A 37 -4.91 4.43 12.02
CA ALA A 37 -5.53 4.97 13.22
C ALA A 37 -6.99 5.39 12.92
N PRO A 38 -7.97 4.95 13.73
CA PRO A 38 -9.37 5.36 13.58
C PRO A 38 -9.48 6.89 13.61
N GLY A 39 -10.34 7.44 12.75
CA GLY A 39 -10.56 8.90 12.65
C GLY A 39 -9.44 9.69 11.96
N SER A 40 -8.34 9.06 11.56
CA SER A 40 -7.33 9.72 10.72
C SER A 40 -7.90 10.02 9.32
N ALA A 41 -7.34 11.04 8.66
CA ALA A 41 -7.72 11.37 7.28
C ALA A 41 -7.58 10.18 6.32
N LEU A 42 -6.61 9.30 6.56
CA LEU A 42 -6.44 8.07 5.79
C LEU A 42 -7.57 7.06 6.07
N ALA A 43 -8.00 6.90 7.33
CA ALA A 43 -9.13 6.04 7.67
C ALA A 43 -10.43 6.56 7.04
N VAL A 44 -10.66 7.87 7.07
CA VAL A 44 -11.81 8.51 6.40
C VAL A 44 -11.74 8.28 4.89
N LYS A 45 -10.55 8.41 4.29
CA LYS A 45 -10.38 8.16 2.86
C LYS A 45 -10.62 6.69 2.50
N LEU A 46 -10.13 5.76 3.31
CA LEU A 46 -10.39 4.33 3.12
C LEU A 46 -11.89 4.01 3.22
N ALA A 47 -12.58 4.60 4.20
CA ALA A 47 -14.02 4.44 4.36
C ALA A 47 -14.86 5.05 3.22
N SER A 48 -14.28 5.95 2.41
CA SER A 48 -14.94 6.46 1.19
C SER A 48 -14.90 5.47 0.01
N TYR A 49 -14.09 4.43 0.10
CA TYR A 49 -14.10 3.30 -0.84
C TYR A 49 -15.05 2.20 -0.33
N GLU A 50 -14.91 0.99 -0.88
CA GLU A 50 -15.63 -0.18 -0.37
C GLU A 50 -15.09 -0.64 0.99
N ALA A 51 -15.92 -1.36 1.74
CA ALA A 51 -15.63 -1.76 3.13
C ALA A 51 -14.39 -2.66 3.28
N ASP A 52 -13.92 -3.27 2.19
CA ASP A 52 -12.75 -4.12 2.14
C ASP A 52 -11.46 -3.37 1.78
N ALA A 53 -11.54 -2.04 1.57
CA ALA A 53 -10.40 -1.25 1.16
C ALA A 53 -9.28 -1.28 2.21
N ARG A 54 -8.06 -1.57 1.78
CA ARG A 54 -6.88 -1.65 2.66
C ARG A 54 -5.74 -0.80 2.17
N TYR A 55 -5.20 0.01 3.06
CA TYR A 55 -3.90 0.63 2.83
C TYR A 55 -2.80 -0.42 3.03
N MET A 56 -1.97 -0.60 2.00
CA MET A 56 -0.91 -1.60 1.99
C MET A 56 0.42 -1.00 1.56
N THR A 57 1.51 -1.52 2.13
CA THR A 57 2.85 -1.00 1.87
C THR A 57 3.87 -2.12 1.74
N ARG A 58 4.94 -1.88 0.99
CA ARG A 58 6.15 -2.71 1.02
C ARG A 58 7.39 -1.84 0.90
N GLU A 59 8.52 -2.40 1.31
CA GLU A 59 9.82 -1.81 1.02
C GLU A 59 10.17 -2.06 -0.46
N PRO A 60 10.79 -1.11 -1.17
CA PRO A 60 11.31 -1.34 -2.50
C PRO A 60 12.39 -2.43 -2.43
N ASP A 61 12.48 -3.27 -3.45
CA ASP A 61 13.56 -4.25 -3.51
C ASP A 61 14.93 -3.54 -3.52
N THR A 62 15.82 -3.98 -2.65
CA THR A 62 17.18 -3.43 -2.47
C THR A 62 18.21 -4.19 -3.30
N HIS A 63 17.89 -5.38 -3.82
CA HIS A 63 18.76 -6.13 -4.71
C HIS A 63 18.34 -5.92 -6.17
N GLY A 64 19.17 -5.19 -6.93
CA GLY A 64 19.04 -5.04 -8.37
C GLY A 64 20.33 -4.58 -9.00
#